data_AF-A0A5A7PU87-F1
#
_entry.id   AF-A0A5A7PU87-F1
#
_cell.length_a   1.000
_cell.length_b   1.000
_cell.length_c   1.000
_cell.angle_alpha   90.00
_cell.angle_beta   90.00
_cell.angle_gamma   90.00
#
_symmetry.space_group_name_H-M   'P 1'
#
loop_
_entity.id
_entity.type
_entity.pdbx_description
1 polymer ?
#
loop_
_entity_poly.entity_id
_entity_poly.type
_entity_poly.pdbx_seq_one_letter_code
_entity_poly.pdbx_strand_id
1 'polypeptide(L)'
;MAAALILVSGAMAIKLGLNVIARIKGYADAAQAPELFTTAPAIAIPKAIVNAGLKASDIDFYEINEAFSVVALANQRLLNIDPKRLNAHGGALSLGHPLGCSGARILVTLLGV
;
A
#
# COMPACT_ATOMS: atom_id res chain seq x y z
N MET A 1 13.36 10.03 -9.51
CA MET A 1 12.08 10.21 -8.79
C MET A 1 12.35 10.25 -7.30
N ALA A 2 11.62 11.09 -6.56
CA ALA A 2 11.70 11.24 -5.12
C ALA A 2 10.29 11.44 -4.55
N ALA A 3 10.05 11.01 -3.32
CA ALA A 3 8.80 11.21 -2.59
C ALA A 3 9.12 11.50 -1.13
N ALA A 4 8.28 12.32 -0.49
CA ALA A 4 8.44 12.72 0.90
C ALA A 4 7.10 12.58 1.65
N LEU A 5 7.18 12.11 2.89
CA LEU A 5 6.05 12.02 3.80
C LEU A 5 6.44 12.70 5.11
N ILE A 6 5.53 13.51 5.65
CA ILE A 6 5.69 14.13 6.98
C ILE A 6 4.74 13.40 7.93
N LEU A 7 5.31 12.78 8.95
CA LEU A 7 4.54 12.09 9.99
C LEU A 7 4.63 12.88 11.29
N VAL A 8 3.52 12.90 12.01
CA VAL A 8 3.38 13.58 13.29
C VAL A 8 2.45 12.76 14.18
N SER A 9 2.66 12.79 15.49
CA SER A 9 1.72 12.16 16.43
C SER A 9 0.38 12.90 16.40
N GLY A 10 -0.72 12.20 16.68
CA GLY A 10 -2.05 12.82 16.71
C GLY A 10 -2.14 13.98 17.70
N ALA A 11 -1.49 13.86 18.87
CA ALA A 11 -1.42 14.93 19.85
C ALA A 11 -0.70 16.17 19.32
N MET A 12 0.42 15.98 18.62
CA MET A 12 1.18 17.09 18.02
C MET A 12 0.44 17.73 16.85
N ALA A 13 -0.27 16.94 16.03
CA ALA A 13 -1.11 17.48 14.95
C ALA A 13 -2.18 18.43 15.49
N ILE A 14 -2.85 18.05 16.59
CA ILE A 14 -3.85 18.90 17.26
C ILE A 14 -3.18 20.13 17.87
N LYS A 15 -2.08 19.95 18.61
CA LYS A 15 -1.35 21.05 19.26
C LYS A 15 -0.87 22.11 18.28
N LEU A 16 -0.40 21.68 17.10
CA LEU A 16 0.13 22.55 16.05
C LEU A 16 -0.93 23.00 15.03
N GLY A 17 -2.18 22.56 15.16
CA GLY A 17 -3.26 22.92 14.22
C GLY A 17 -3.01 22.46 12.78
N LEU A 18 -2.33 21.33 12.58
CA LEU A 18 -1.95 20.83 11.26
C LEU A 18 -3.15 20.20 10.53
N ASN A 19 -3.26 20.45 9.23
CA ASN A 19 -4.22 19.75 8.38
C ASN A 19 -3.77 18.30 8.12
N VAL A 20 -4.45 17.34 8.74
CA VAL A 20 -4.12 15.91 8.61
C VAL A 20 -4.86 15.31 7.43
N ILE A 21 -4.12 14.93 6.38
CA ILE A 21 -4.69 14.33 5.16
C ILE A 21 -4.94 12.82 5.28
N ALA A 22 -4.26 12.13 6.20
CA ALA A 22 -4.34 10.68 6.34
C ALA A 22 -3.90 10.20 7.73
N ARG A 23 -4.26 8.96 8.09
CA ARG A 23 -3.82 8.29 9.32
C ARG A 23 -3.35 6.87 9.01
N ILE A 24 -2.21 6.48 9.56
CA ILE A 24 -1.73 5.09 9.49
C ILE A 24 -2.51 4.28 10.53
N LYS A 25 -3.35 3.37 10.05
CA LYS A 25 -4.21 2.53 10.90
C LYS A 25 -3.58 1.20 11.27
N GLY A 26 -2.76 0.63 10.39
CA GLY A 26 -2.08 -0.65 10.60
C GLY A 26 -0.89 -0.80 9.67
N TYR A 27 0.02 -1.69 10.06
CA TYR A 27 1.20 -2.06 9.29
C TYR A 27 1.48 -3.54 9.53
N ALA A 28 2.00 -4.23 8.51
CA ALA A 28 2.50 -5.59 8.66
C ALA A 28 3.54 -5.89 7.59
N ASP A 29 4.43 -6.80 7.92
CA ASP A 29 5.34 -7.46 7.00
C ASP A 29 5.04 -8.97 6.90
N ALA A 30 5.53 -9.58 5.84
CA ALA A 30 5.51 -11.02 5.65
C ALA A 30 6.75 -11.46 4.86
N ALA A 31 7.25 -12.63 5.20
CA ALA A 31 8.33 -13.29 4.49
C ALA A 31 7.88 -14.67 4.02
N GLN A 32 8.45 -15.11 2.91
CA GLN A 32 8.28 -16.45 2.34
C GLN A 32 9.64 -16.94 1.83
N ALA A 33 9.67 -18.18 1.34
CA ALA A 33 10.81 -18.68 0.58
C ALA A 33 11.14 -17.71 -0.58
N PRO A 34 12.43 -17.44 -0.87
CA PRO A 34 12.83 -16.44 -1.85
C PRO A 34 12.17 -16.60 -3.23
N GLU A 35 11.94 -17.83 -3.67
CA GLU A 35 11.27 -18.16 -4.93
C GLU A 35 9.78 -17.75 -4.96
N LEU A 36 9.15 -17.52 -3.80
CA LEU A 36 7.75 -17.13 -3.65
C LEU A 36 7.55 -15.66 -3.27
N PHE A 37 8.60 -14.84 -3.30
CA PHE A 37 8.56 -13.44 -2.85
C PHE A 37 7.45 -12.61 -3.51
N THR A 38 7.10 -12.92 -4.76
CA THR A 38 6.05 -12.24 -5.54
C THR A 38 4.66 -12.35 -4.92
N THR A 39 4.42 -13.35 -4.07
CA THR A 39 3.14 -13.57 -3.38
C THR A 39 3.16 -13.19 -1.89
N ALA A 40 4.30 -12.70 -1.38
CA ALA A 40 4.38 -12.17 -0.02
C ALA A 40 3.33 -11.09 0.31
N PRO A 41 2.93 -10.20 -0.62
CA PRO A 41 1.86 -9.23 -0.35
C PRO A 41 0.52 -9.88 0.02
N ALA A 42 0.18 -11.05 -0.53
CA ALA A 42 -1.04 -11.78 -0.18
C ALA A 42 -1.06 -12.26 1.29
N ILE A 43 0.10 -12.31 1.94
CA ILE A 43 0.21 -12.60 3.37
C ILE A 43 0.27 -11.31 4.20
N ALA A 44 1.01 -10.31 3.73
CA ALA A 44 1.18 -9.04 4.44
C ALA A 44 -0.11 -8.20 4.47
N ILE A 45 -0.87 -8.15 3.38
CA ILE A 45 -2.08 -7.32 3.26
C ILE A 45 -3.15 -7.74 4.27
N PRO A 46 -3.56 -9.03 4.39
CA PRO A 46 -4.52 -9.44 5.42
C PRO A 46 -4.04 -9.13 6.83
N LYS A 47 -2.75 -9.33 7.13
CA LYS A 47 -2.17 -8.99 8.44
C LYS A 47 -2.28 -7.49 8.74
N ALA A 48 -1.97 -6.63 7.76
CA ALA A 48 -2.06 -5.18 7.92
C ALA A 48 -3.51 -4.71 8.14
N ILE A 49 -4.47 -5.33 7.44
CA ILE A 49 -5.92 -5.06 7.59
C ILE A 49 -6.38 -5.46 9.01
N VAL A 50 -5.99 -6.64 9.50
CA VAL A 50 -6.30 -7.09 10.87
C VAL A 50 -5.67 -6.16 11.90
N ASN A 51 -4.40 -5.78 11.72
CA ASN A 51 -3.71 -4.83 12.61
C ASN A 51 -4.37 -3.43 12.59
N ALA A 52 -5.03 -3.06 11.50
CA ALA A 52 -5.83 -1.83 11.40
C ALA A 52 -7.20 -1.92 12.08
N GLY A 53 -7.61 -3.11 12.53
CA GLY A 53 -8.94 -3.39 13.07
C GLY A 53 -10.05 -3.33 12.01
N LEU A 54 -9.70 -3.61 10.74
CA LEU A 54 -10.61 -3.55 9.60
C LEU A 54 -10.89 -4.94 9.03
N LYS A 55 -11.84 -5.02 8.11
CA LYS A 55 -12.09 -6.17 7.24
C LYS A 55 -11.67 -5.84 5.82
N ALA A 56 -11.41 -6.87 5.01
CA ALA A 56 -11.10 -6.67 3.59
C ALA A 56 -12.23 -5.95 2.83
N SER A 57 -13.49 -6.11 3.26
CA SER A 57 -14.65 -5.39 2.74
C SER A 57 -14.60 -3.88 2.96
N ASP A 58 -13.84 -3.42 3.95
CA ASP A 58 -13.75 -2.02 4.34
C ASP A 58 -12.66 -1.27 3.55
N ILE A 59 -11.99 -1.95 2.62
CA ILE A 59 -10.91 -1.39 1.81
C ILE A 59 -11.42 -1.00 0.43
N ASP A 60 -11.33 0.29 0.12
CA ASP A 60 -11.80 0.85 -1.15
C ASP A 60 -10.77 0.70 -2.27
N PHE A 61 -9.49 0.91 -1.96
CA PHE A 61 -8.41 0.89 -2.95
C PHE A 61 -7.16 0.18 -2.42
N TYR A 62 -6.46 -0.47 -3.34
CA TYR A 62 -5.21 -1.17 -3.12
C TYR A 62 -4.16 -0.62 -4.09
N GLU A 63 -3.01 -0.25 -3.56
CA GLU A 63 -1.81 -0.10 -4.37
C GLU A 63 -0.85 -1.26 -4.07
N ILE A 64 -0.60 -2.10 -5.07
CA ILE A 64 0.38 -3.19 -4.99
C ILE A 64 1.50 -2.86 -5.98
N ASN A 65 2.74 -2.79 -5.46
CA ASN A 65 3.90 -2.51 -6.30
C ASN A 65 4.06 -3.56 -7.41
N GLU A 66 4.13 -3.11 -8.65
CA GLU A 66 4.27 -3.95 -9.83
C GLU A 66 5.75 -4.18 -10.17
N ALA A 67 6.49 -4.88 -9.31
CA ALA A 67 7.86 -5.27 -9.63
C ALA A 67 7.92 -6.10 -10.95
N PHE A 68 6.88 -6.90 -11.16
CA PHE A 68 6.55 -7.59 -12.42
C PHE A 68 5.03 -7.64 -12.55
N SER A 69 4.48 -7.73 -13.77
CA SER A 69 3.02 -7.79 -14.01
C SER A 69 2.36 -8.95 -13.24
N VAL A 70 3.05 -10.08 -13.12
CA VAL A 70 2.55 -11.25 -12.39
C VAL A 70 2.35 -10.99 -10.90
N VAL A 71 3.10 -10.05 -10.30
CA VAL A 71 2.99 -9.72 -8.86
C VAL A 71 1.60 -9.16 -8.56
N ALA A 72 1.18 -8.11 -9.25
CA ALA A 72 -0.13 -7.51 -9.04
C ALA A 72 -1.26 -8.51 -9.34
N LEU A 73 -1.18 -9.22 -10.47
CA LEU A 73 -2.20 -10.18 -10.89
C LEU A 73 -2.34 -11.38 -9.93
N ALA A 74 -1.23 -11.93 -9.44
CA ALA A 74 -1.25 -13.06 -8.51
C ALA A 74 -1.89 -12.64 -7.18
N ASN A 75 -1.47 -11.51 -6.61
CA ASN A 75 -2.02 -11.03 -5.34
C ASN A 75 -3.49 -10.60 -5.47
N GLN A 76 -3.89 -10.00 -6.61
CA GLN A 76 -5.28 -9.69 -6.91
C GLN A 76 -6.16 -10.95 -6.85
N ARG A 77 -5.73 -12.04 -7.49
CA ARG A 77 -6.46 -13.32 -7.51
C ARG A 77 -6.49 -13.98 -6.14
N LEU A 78 -5.36 -14.02 -5.44
CA LEU A 78 -5.24 -14.63 -4.11
C LEU A 78 -6.10 -13.91 -3.06
N LEU A 79 -6.24 -12.59 -3.18
CA LEU A 79 -7.01 -11.76 -2.24
C LEU A 79 -8.42 -11.44 -2.74
N ASN A 80 -8.81 -11.94 -3.92
CA ASN A 80 -10.10 -11.66 -4.56
C ASN A 80 -10.41 -10.16 -4.66
N ILE A 81 -9.43 -9.36 -5.08
CA ILE A 81 -9.55 -7.90 -5.20
C ILE A 81 -10.25 -7.54 -6.53
N ASP A 82 -11.21 -6.62 -6.48
CA ASP A 82 -11.82 -6.03 -7.68
C ASP A 82 -10.73 -5.32 -8.50
N PRO A 83 -10.55 -5.67 -9.79
CA PRO A 83 -9.57 -5.02 -10.67
C PRO A 83 -9.66 -3.49 -10.69
N LYS A 84 -10.86 -2.92 -10.51
CA LYS A 84 -11.06 -1.45 -10.51
C LYS A 84 -10.51 -0.77 -9.25
N ARG A 85 -10.29 -1.54 -8.19
CA ARG A 85 -9.77 -1.07 -6.90
C ARG A 85 -8.26 -1.24 -6.79
N LEU A 86 -7.61 -1.87 -7.77
CA LEU A 86 -6.18 -2.13 -7.77
C LEU A 86 -5.44 -1.18 -8.71
N ASN A 87 -4.46 -0.44 -8.18
CA ASN A 87 -3.59 0.46 -8.93
C ASN A 87 -4.38 1.43 -9.85
N ALA A 88 -5.39 2.11 -9.29
CA ALA A 88 -6.36 2.90 -10.05
C ALA A 88 -5.76 4.02 -10.92
N HIS A 89 -4.56 4.49 -10.56
CA HIS A 89 -3.81 5.50 -11.32
C HIS A 89 -2.61 4.94 -12.11
N GLY A 90 -2.56 3.62 -12.27
CA GLY A 90 -1.43 2.91 -12.87
C GLY A 90 -0.32 2.63 -11.85
N GLY A 91 0.37 1.50 -12.06
CA GLY A 91 1.42 1.03 -11.14
C GLY A 91 2.84 1.24 -11.67
N ALA A 92 3.77 0.51 -11.06
CA ALA A 92 5.20 0.66 -11.31
C ALA A 92 5.63 0.26 -12.73
N LEU A 93 4.83 -0.53 -13.48
CA LEU A 93 5.12 -0.83 -14.88
C LEU A 93 5.03 0.41 -15.77
N SER A 94 4.10 1.32 -15.47
CA SER A 94 3.91 2.57 -16.21
C SER A 94 4.71 3.73 -15.61
N LEU A 95 4.84 3.77 -14.28
CA LEU A 95 5.45 4.89 -13.54
C LEU A 95 6.93 4.67 -13.22
N GLY A 96 7.45 3.45 -13.38
CA GLY A 96 8.80 3.07 -13.00
C GLY A 96 8.94 2.69 -11.52
N HIS A 97 10.04 2.00 -11.20
CA HIS A 97 10.31 1.45 -9.87
C HIS A 97 11.66 1.92 -9.30
N PRO A 98 11.76 3.17 -8.81
CA PRO A 98 12.91 3.60 -8.03
C PRO A 98 12.86 2.89 -6.66
N LEU A 99 13.70 1.86 -6.48
CA LEU A 99 13.66 0.90 -5.37
C LEU A 99 13.33 1.54 -4.00
N GLY A 100 14.15 2.50 -3.54
CA GLY A 100 13.97 3.14 -2.23
C GLY A 100 12.83 4.17 -2.16
N CYS A 101 12.39 4.72 -3.29
CA CYS A 101 11.34 5.74 -3.34
C CYS A 101 9.93 5.13 -3.46
N SER A 102 9.82 3.88 -3.92
CA SER A 102 8.54 3.30 -4.32
C SER A 102 7.56 3.24 -3.16
N GLY A 103 7.98 2.85 -1.95
CA GLY A 103 7.09 2.79 -0.77
C GLY A 103 6.42 4.14 -0.46
N ALA A 104 7.19 5.23 -0.41
CA ALA A 104 6.65 6.56 -0.18
C ALA A 104 5.79 7.05 -1.36
N ARG A 105 6.21 6.79 -2.61
CA ARG A 105 5.45 7.15 -3.82
C ARG A 105 4.08 6.48 -3.85
N ILE A 106 4.02 5.18 -3.53
CA ILE A 106 2.77 4.41 -3.52
C ILE A 106 1.74 5.08 -2.61
N LEU A 107 2.16 5.47 -1.41
CA LEU A 107 1.29 6.13 -0.44
C LEU A 107 0.80 7.49 -0.95
N VAL A 108 1.68 8.30 -1.53
CA VAL A 108 1.30 9.60 -2.11
C VAL A 108 0.28 9.43 -3.24
N THR A 109 0.46 8.43 -4.11
CA THR A 109 -0.49 8.14 -5.18
C THR A 109 -1.84 7.68 -4.63
N LEU A 110 -1.86 6.79 -3.63
CA LEU A 110 -3.10 6.31 -3.00
C LEU A 110 -3.92 7.44 -2.37
N LEU A 111 -3.25 8.43 -1.76
CA LEU A 111 -3.92 9.57 -1.14
C LEU A 111 -4.48 10.58 -2.16
N GLY A 112 -4.11 10.45 -3.44
CA GLY A 112 -4.64 11.27 -4.53
C GLY A 112 -5.88 10.70 -5.21
N VAL A 113 -6.34 9.50 -4.80
CA VAL A 113 -7.54 8.83 -5.31
C VAL A 113 -8.81 9.49 -4.76
#